data_AF-A0A158CUS1-F1
#
_entry.id   AF-A0A158CUS1-F1
#
_cell.length_a   1.000
_cell.length_b   1.000
_cell.length_c   1.000
_cell.angle_alpha   90.00
_cell.angle_beta   90.00
_cell.angle_gamma   90.00
#
_symmetry.space_group_name_H-M   'P 1'
#
loop_
_entity.id
_entity.type
_entity.pdbx_description
1 polymer ?
#
loop_
_entity_poly.entity_id
_entity_poly.type
_entity_poly.pdbx_seq_one_letter_code
_entity_poly.pdbx_strand_id
1 'polypeptide(L)' 'MPLCDGFAVAAAMRESACFAAVPIIGYSSLNEAEVVERGKQAQIDAFCRKGNTLHCLFELIEFMAPVGPAGT' A
#
# COMPACT_ATOMS: atom_id res chain seq x y z
N MET A 1 -13.55 2.65 7.15
CA MET A 1 -14.56 2.55 6.07
C MET A 1 -15.46 1.38 6.42
N PRO A 2 -16.78 1.58 6.65
CA PRO A 2 -17.61 0.58 7.32
C PRO A 2 -18.13 -0.56 6.43
N LEU A 3 -18.00 -0.48 5.09
CA LEU A 3 -18.49 -1.50 4.15
C LEU A 3 -17.38 -2.31 3.46
N CYS A 4 -16.21 -1.71 3.26
CA CYS A 4 -15.03 -2.35 2.68
C CYS A 4 -13.79 -1.68 3.29
N ASP A 5 -12.89 -2.47 3.87
CA ASP A 5 -11.66 -1.95 4.46
C ASP A 5 -10.50 -1.95 3.45
N GLY A 6 -9.40 -1.27 3.80
CA GLY A 6 -8.25 -1.15 2.91
C GLY A 6 -7.56 -2.48 2.60
N PHE A 7 -7.71 -3.50 3.45
CA PHE A 7 -7.12 -4.82 3.23
C PHE A 7 -7.91 -5.59 2.19
N ALA A 8 -9.25 -5.58 2.28
CA ALA A 8 -10.12 -6.19 1.29
C ALA A 8 -9.93 -5.58 -0.11
N VAL A 9 -9.77 -4.25 -0.18
CA VAL A 9 -9.45 -3.56 -1.44
C VAL A 9 -8.10 -4.03 -2.01
N ALA A 10 -7.05 -4.06 -1.18
CA ALA A 10 -5.72 -4.48 -1.62
C ALA A 10 -5.70 -5.91 -2.15
N ALA A 11 -6.35 -6.84 -1.46
CA ALA A 11 -6.49 -8.23 -1.92
C ALA A 11 -7.19 -8.32 -3.27
N ALA A 12 -8.33 -7.62 -3.44
CA ALA A 12 -9.05 -7.60 -4.71
C ALA A 12 -8.24 -6.96 -5.86
N MET A 13 -7.43 -5.94 -5.57
CA MET A 13 -6.52 -5.36 -6.56
C MET A 13 -5.47 -6.38 -7.03
N ARG A 14 -4.97 -7.22 -6.13
CA ARG A 14 -3.95 -8.23 -6.44
C ARG A 14 -4.48 -9.39 -7.27
N GLU A 15 -5.76 -9.73 -7.08
CA GLU A 15 -6.45 -10.72 -7.92
C GLU A 15 -6.71 -10.21 -9.35
N SER A 16 -6.67 -8.88 -9.57
CA SER A 16 -6.85 -8.28 -10.89
C SER A 16 -5.53 -8.17 -11.66
N ALA A 17 -5.46 -8.77 -12.85
CA ALA A 17 -4.31 -8.65 -13.74
C ALA A 17 -3.95 -7.19 -14.09
N CYS A 18 -4.93 -6.28 -14.08
CA CYS A 18 -4.71 -4.87 -14.37
C CYS A 18 -3.98 -4.12 -13.24
N PHE A 19 -4.09 -4.60 -12.01
CA PHE A 19 -3.55 -3.92 -10.82
C PHE A 19 -2.52 -4.76 -10.05
N ALA A 20 -2.27 -5.99 -10.48
CA ALA A 20 -1.34 -6.90 -9.83
C ALA A 20 0.05 -6.28 -9.56
N ALA A 21 0.55 -5.44 -10.47
CA ALA A 21 1.85 -4.77 -10.36
C ALA A 21 1.80 -3.34 -9.78
N VAL A 22 0.63 -2.82 -9.41
CA VAL A 22 0.51 -1.46 -8.87
C VAL A 22 1.02 -1.43 -7.42
N PRO A 23 1.93 -0.50 -7.05
CA PRO A 23 2.33 -0.33 -5.67
C PRO A 23 1.16 0.07 -4.75
N ILE A 24 1.03 -0.60 -3.60
CA ILE A 24 -0.02 -0.36 -2.60
C ILE A 24 0.63 0.05 -1.28
N ILE A 25 0.38 1.30 -0.86
CA ILE A 25 0.81 1.84 0.43
C ILE A 25 -0.41 1.92 1.36
N GLY A 26 -0.39 1.17 2.46
CA GLY A 26 -1.36 1.29 3.54
C GLY A 26 -1.12 2.57 4.34
N TYR A 27 -2.01 3.56 4.25
CA TYR A 27 -1.95 4.77 5.09
C TYR A 27 -3.03 4.76 6.18
N SER A 28 -2.65 4.44 7.42
CA SER A 28 -3.62 4.15 8.49
C SER A 28 -3.19 4.64 9.87
N SER A 29 -4.15 4.87 10.76
CA SER A 29 -3.93 5.15 12.19
C SER A 29 -3.97 3.88 13.06
N LEU A 30 -4.27 2.73 12.47
CA LEU A 30 -4.28 1.42 13.14
C LEU A 30 -2.91 1.07 13.72
N ASN A 31 -2.88 0.11 14.65
CA ASN A 31 -1.63 -0.37 15.23
C ASN A 31 -0.72 -0.97 14.14
N GLU A 32 0.56 -0.62 14.16
CA GLU A 32 1.53 -1.10 13.17
C GLU A 32 1.61 -2.63 13.14
N ALA A 33 1.61 -3.31 14.29
CA ALA A 33 1.65 -4.77 14.35
C ALA A 33 0.45 -5.41 13.63
N GLU A 34 -0.74 -4.84 13.81
CA GLU A 34 -1.97 -5.29 13.15
C GLU A 34 -1.90 -5.06 11.63
N VAL A 35 -1.41 -3.89 11.22
CA VAL A 35 -1.31 -3.55 9.79
C VAL A 35 -0.23 -4.37 9.09
N VAL A 36 0.88 -4.67 9.75
CA VAL A 36 1.94 -5.51 9.18
C VAL A 36 1.45 -6.94 8.99
N GLU A 37 0.73 -7.51 9.96
CA GLU A 37 0.22 -8.88 9.85
C GLU A 37 -0.84 -9.00 8.74
N ARG A 38 -1.89 -8.17 8.82
CA ARG A 38 -3.00 -8.19 7.85
C ARG A 38 -2.56 -7.68 6.48
N GLY A 39 -1.64 -6.72 6.44
CA GLY A 39 -1.10 -6.15 5.21
C GLY A 39 -0.30 -7.17 4.40
N LYS A 40 0.48 -8.03 5.05
CA LYS A 40 1.16 -9.14 4.37
C LYS A 40 0.18 -10.11 3.71
N GLN A 41 -0.90 -10.47 4.42
CA GLN A 41 -1.94 -11.34 3.87
C GLN A 41 -2.64 -10.70 2.66
N ALA A 42 -2.87 -9.39 2.71
CA ALA A 42 -3.47 -8.63 1.62
C ALA A 42 -2.47 -8.15 0.55
N GLN A 43 -1.20 -8.55 0.64
CA GLN A 43 -0.11 -8.15 -0.26
C GLN A 43 0.02 -6.61 -0.44
N ILE A 44 -0.10 -5.88 0.66
CA ILE A 44 0.26 -4.46 0.76
C ILE A 44 1.78 -4.35 0.82
N ASP A 45 2.36 -3.46 0.02
CA ASP A 45 3.80 -3.40 -0.19
C ASP A 45 4.52 -2.53 0.85
N ALA A 46 3.85 -1.49 1.34
CA ALA A 46 4.39 -0.61 2.36
C ALA A 46 3.30 -0.04 3.28
N PHE A 47 3.71 0.43 4.45
CA PHE A 47 2.83 1.03 5.44
C PHE A 47 3.37 2.39 5.90
N CYS A 48 2.46 3.35 6.06
CA CYS A 48 2.75 4.64 6.65
C CYS A 48 1.68 4.99 7.68
N ARG A 49 2.10 5.40 8.88
CA ARG A 49 1.17 5.74 9.98
C ARG A 49 0.63 7.16 9.82
N LYS A 50 -0.69 7.31 9.94
CA LYS A 50 -1.36 8.61 10.05
C LYS A 50 -0.95 9.32 11.34
N GLY A 51 -0.77 10.64 11.26
CA GLY A 51 -0.39 11.48 12.39
C GLY A 51 1.12 11.76 12.47
N ASN A 52 1.94 11.07 11.68
CA ASN A 52 3.30 11.51 11.38
C ASN A 52 3.26 12.64 10.32
N THR A 53 4.38 13.34 10.13
CA THR A 53 4.51 14.27 9.01
C THR A 53 4.29 13.55 7.68
N LEU A 54 3.80 14.24 6.65
CA LEU A 54 3.62 13.65 5.30
C LEU A 54 4.93 13.25 4.62
N HIS A 55 6.07 13.64 5.19
CA HIS A 55 7.39 13.38 4.65
C HIS A 55 7.63 11.89 4.38
N CYS A 56 7.36 11.02 5.38
CA CYS A 56 7.53 9.59 5.22
C CYS A 56 6.61 8.99 4.13
N LEU A 57 5.41 9.56 3.94
CA LEU A 57 4.53 9.11 2.87
C LEU A 57 5.09 9.49 1.50
N PHE A 58 5.65 10.69 1.35
CA PHE A 58 6.28 11.12 0.10
C PHE A 58 7.54 10.30 -0.23
N GLU A 59 8.40 10.03 0.76
CA GLU A 59 9.57 9.16 0.58
C GLU A 59 9.17 7.76 0.10
N LEU A 60 8.10 7.19 0.68
CA LEU A 60 7.58 5.88 0.24
C LEU A 60 7.01 5.94 -1.17
N ILE A 61 6.28 6.99 -1.53
CA ILE A 61 5.77 7.16 -2.90
C ILE A 61 6.92 7.27 -3.89
N GLU A 62 7.96 8.05 -3.59
CA GLU A 62 9.14 8.20 -4.45
C GLU A 62 9.90 6.89 -4.59
N PHE A 63 10.12 6.18 -3.48
CA PHE A 63 10.80 4.88 -3.47
C PHE A 63 10.05 3.81 -4.29
N MET A 64 8.72 3.85 -4.27
CA MET A 64 7.87 2.85 -4.91
C MET A 64 7.38 3.24 -6.30
N ALA A 65 7.59 4.48 -6.72
CA ALA A 65 7.16 4.96 -8.02
C ALA A 65 7.78 4.06 -9.11
N PRO A 66 6.96 3.56 -10.05
CA PRO A 66 7.50 2.81 -11.17
C PRO A 66 8.53 3.66 -11.89
N VAL A 67 9.79 3.21 -11.89
CA VAL A 67 10.76 3.69 -12.87
C VAL A 67 10.22 3.25 -14.22
N GLY A 68 9.91 4.21 -15.11
CA GLY A 68 9.40 3.91 -16.45
C GLY A 68 10.29 2.88 -17.15
N PRO A 69 9.80 2.19 -18.20
CA PRO A 69 10.63 1.22 -18.90
C PRO A 69 11.93 1.91 -19.29
N ALA A 70 13.07 1.35 -18.85
CA ALA A 70 14.35 1.68 -19.44
C ALA A 70 14.14 1.57 -20.96
N GLY A 71 14.37 2.68 -21.68
CA GLY A 71 14.03 2.82 -23.09
C GLY A 71 14.44 1.57 -23.88
N THR A 72 13.50 1.06 -24.66
CA THR A 72 13.74 0.10 -25.74
C THR A 72 14.72 0.62 -26.75
#